data_AF-A0A7C4HNS7-F1
#
_entry.id   AF-A0A7C4HNS7-F1
#
_cell.length_a   1.000
_cell.length_b   1.000
_cell.length_c   1.000
_cell.angle_alpha   90.00
_cell.angle_beta   90.00
_cell.angle_gamma   90.00
#
_symmetry.space_group_name_H-M   'P 1'
#
loop_
_entity.id
_entity.type
_entity.pdbx_description
1 polymer ?
#
loop_
_entity_poly.entity_id
_entity_poly.type
_entity_poly.pdbx_seq_one_letter_code
_entity_poly.pdbx_strand_id
1 'polypeptide(L)'
;MTENTRKFTLSLRLFAGIAAIMVLALALGGLALYETHRLENALPSSQASFFVLRAATIILIVLIGAGTAFLTITVVYRVLFPVRKLARKTAGPGGEAQTDDLELITTRVYQLLEDVGKTRNELERSRAQLLHSEKMAVVGKLAADVAHSIRNPMTSIKMRLFSLERSLPLNSAQKEDFEVVSEEMRRLDNILRNFLEFSRPPKLRMQMLSLSEIVDQTLQLLQHRLEMCNVRVEHYRGHFLPDLEADPELFKEV
;
A
#
# COMPACT_ATOMS: atom_id res chain seq x y z
N MET A 1 -29.39 -3.80 -18.70
CA MET A 1 -29.70 -2.98 -19.91
C MET A 1 -28.84 -1.71 -20.06
N THR A 2 -27.82 -1.47 -19.23
CA THR A 2 -27.08 -0.18 -19.18
C THR A 2 -25.70 -0.18 -19.86
N GLU A 3 -25.10 -1.35 -20.10
CA GLU A 3 -23.73 -1.42 -20.65
C GLU A 3 -23.69 -1.38 -22.18
N ASN A 4 -24.70 -1.95 -22.84
CA ASN A 4 -24.77 -2.04 -24.30
C ASN A 4 -25.07 -0.67 -24.96
N THR A 5 -25.84 0.19 -24.27
CA THR A 5 -26.10 1.58 -24.66
C THR A 5 -24.86 2.46 -24.48
N ARG A 6 -24.02 2.20 -23.48
CA ARG A 6 -22.75 2.93 -23.26
C ARG A 6 -21.69 2.61 -24.32
N LYS A 7 -21.60 1.35 -24.77
CA LYS A 7 -20.68 0.94 -25.85
C LYS A 7 -21.11 1.48 -27.22
N PHE A 8 -22.42 1.48 -27.50
CA PHE A 8 -22.96 2.05 -28.74
C PHE A 8 -22.72 3.56 -28.84
N THR A 9 -22.93 4.29 -27.74
CA THR A 9 -22.69 5.75 -27.69
C THR A 9 -21.20 6.12 -27.83
N LEU A 10 -20.28 5.31 -27.29
CA LEU A 10 -18.84 5.57 -27.44
C LEU A 10 -18.38 5.39 -28.90
N SER A 11 -18.82 4.32 -29.57
CA SER A 11 -18.51 4.10 -30.98
C SER A 11 -19.08 5.20 -31.87
N LEU A 12 -20.33 5.62 -31.62
CA LEU A 12 -20.98 6.70 -32.35
C LEU A 12 -20.27 8.05 -32.17
N ARG A 13 -19.78 8.34 -30.95
CA ARG A 13 -18.97 9.54 -30.67
C ARG A 13 -17.62 9.51 -31.38
N LEU A 14 -16.96 8.36 -31.47
CA LEU A 14 -15.69 8.23 -32.18
C LEU A 14 -15.88 8.44 -33.70
N PHE A 15 -16.91 7.82 -34.28
CA PHE A 15 -17.25 8.01 -35.69
C PHE A 15 -17.66 9.46 -36.00
N ALA A 16 -18.46 10.08 -35.13
CA ALA A 16 -18.83 11.49 -35.26
C ALA A 16 -17.61 12.42 -35.19
N GLY A 17 -16.63 12.13 -34.31
CA GLY A 17 -15.38 12.88 -34.20
C GLY A 17 -14.52 12.78 -35.47
N ILE A 18 -14.35 11.58 -36.01
CA ILE A 18 -13.58 11.37 -37.25
C ILE A 18 -14.28 12.06 -38.44
N ALA A 19 -15.61 11.94 -38.55
CA ALA A 19 -16.37 12.61 -39.59
C ALA A 19 -16.28 14.14 -39.48
N ALA A 20 -16.32 14.71 -38.27
CA ALA A 20 -16.16 16.14 -38.05
C ALA A 20 -14.77 16.65 -38.47
N ILE A 21 -13.71 15.90 -38.17
CA ILE A 21 -12.34 16.22 -38.60
C ILE A 21 -12.23 16.20 -40.13
N MET A 22 -12.86 15.23 -40.79
CA MET A 22 -12.87 15.12 -42.25
C MET A 22 -13.61 16.30 -42.91
N VAL A 23 -14.79 16.67 -42.39
CA VAL A 23 -15.57 17.80 -42.90
C VAL A 23 -14.81 19.12 -42.71
N LEU A 24 -14.15 19.32 -41.55
CA LEU A 24 -13.34 20.50 -41.29
C LEU A 24 -12.13 20.59 -42.24
N ALA A 25 -11.44 19.48 -42.48
CA ALA A 25 -10.30 19.43 -43.41
C ALA A 25 -10.73 19.75 -44.85
N LEU A 26 -11.89 19.23 -45.30
CA LEU A 26 -12.45 19.55 -46.62
C LEU A 26 -12.88 21.03 -46.74
N ALA A 27 -13.48 21.60 -45.69
CA ALA A 27 -13.89 23.00 -45.67
C ALA A 27 -12.68 23.95 -45.73
N LEU A 28 -11.63 23.69 -44.94
CA LEU A 28 -10.39 24.47 -44.97
C LEU A 28 -9.65 24.33 -46.31
N GLY A 29 -9.62 23.11 -46.87
CA GLY A 29 -9.07 22.85 -48.20
C GLY A 29 -9.82 23.61 -49.30
N GLY A 30 -11.15 23.60 -49.26
CA GLY A 30 -12.01 24.36 -50.18
C GLY A 30 -11.80 25.87 -50.07
N LEU A 31 -11.65 26.40 -48.85
CA LEU A 31 -11.35 27.82 -48.62
C LEU A 31 -9.98 28.21 -49.18
N ALA A 32 -8.96 27.37 -49.00
CA ALA A 32 -7.63 27.59 -49.57
C ALA A 32 -7.65 27.56 -51.11
N LEU A 33 -8.41 26.66 -51.71
CA LEU A 33 -8.62 26.61 -53.16
C LEU A 33 -9.35 27.86 -53.67
N TYR A 34 -10.35 28.34 -52.92
CA TYR A 34 -11.08 29.56 -53.26
C TYR A 34 -10.19 30.81 -53.20
N GLU A 35 -9.41 30.99 -52.13
CA GLU A 35 -8.47 32.12 -52.00
C GLU A 35 -7.39 32.10 -53.08
N THR A 36 -6.80 30.93 -53.37
CA THR A 36 -5.83 30.81 -54.47
C THR A 36 -6.46 31.04 -55.85
N HIS A 37 -7.77 30.82 -56.00
CA HIS A 37 -8.53 31.19 -57.22
C HIS A 37 -8.85 32.67 -57.32
N ARG A 38 -9.25 33.28 -56.22
CA ARG A 38 -9.46 34.73 -56.16
C ARG A 38 -8.18 35.51 -56.47
N LEU A 39 -7.04 35.07 -55.91
CA LEU A 39 -5.74 35.72 -56.08
C LEU A 39 -5.17 35.55 -57.50
N GLU A 40 -5.34 34.38 -58.13
CA GLU A 40 -4.94 34.16 -59.53
C GLU A 40 -5.67 35.11 -60.48
N ASN A 41 -6.99 35.30 -60.28
CA ASN A 41 -7.79 36.21 -61.10
C ASN A 41 -7.46 37.70 -60.87
N ALA A 42 -6.85 38.05 -59.73
CA ALA A 42 -6.48 39.42 -59.38
C ALA A 42 -5.06 39.83 -59.86
N LEU A 43 -4.15 38.87 -60.06
CA LEU A 43 -2.74 39.11 -60.40
C LEU A 43 -2.27 38.18 -61.55
N PRO A 44 -2.62 38.49 -62.82
CA PRO A 44 -2.38 37.61 -63.96
C PRO A 44 -0.90 37.47 -64.37
N SER A 45 0.02 38.25 -63.79
CA SER A 45 1.45 38.21 -64.12
C SER A 45 2.23 37.05 -63.47
N SER A 46 1.61 36.26 -62.57
CA SER A 46 2.27 35.17 -61.82
C SER A 46 1.50 33.83 -61.86
N GLN A 47 0.92 33.48 -63.00
CA GLN A 47 0.09 32.27 -63.16
C GLN A 47 0.81 30.96 -62.78
N ALA A 48 2.11 30.83 -63.07
CA ALA A 48 2.87 29.61 -62.80
C ALA A 48 2.96 29.28 -61.28
N SER A 49 3.09 30.29 -60.43
CA SER A 49 3.22 30.11 -58.98
C SER A 49 1.91 29.64 -58.33
N PHE A 50 0.76 30.13 -58.84
CA PHE A 50 -0.56 29.75 -58.34
C PHE A 50 -0.94 28.32 -58.74
N PHE A 51 -0.52 27.85 -59.92
CA PHE A 51 -0.73 26.46 -60.33
C PHE A 51 -0.04 25.47 -59.39
N VAL A 52 1.23 25.72 -59.04
CA VAL A 52 1.99 24.88 -58.10
C VAL A 52 1.33 24.88 -56.72
N LEU A 53 0.87 26.04 -56.24
CA LEU A 53 0.21 26.16 -54.94
C LEU A 53 -1.12 25.38 -54.89
N ARG A 54 -1.93 25.41 -55.96
CA ARG A 54 -3.15 24.60 -56.06
C ARG A 54 -2.88 23.11 -56.12
N ALA A 55 -1.89 22.69 -56.91
CA ALA A 55 -1.51 21.29 -56.97
C ALA A 55 -1.07 20.79 -55.58
N ALA A 56 -0.29 21.59 -54.84
CA ALA A 56 0.13 21.27 -53.48
C ALA A 56 -1.04 21.18 -52.49
N THR A 57 -2.02 22.08 -52.54
CA THR A 57 -3.20 22.01 -51.65
C THR A 57 -4.08 20.81 -51.96
N ILE A 58 -4.29 20.46 -53.24
CA ILE A 58 -5.04 19.26 -53.63
C ILE A 58 -4.33 18.00 -53.12
N ILE A 59 -3.01 17.90 -53.31
CA ILE A 59 -2.21 16.76 -52.83
C ILE A 59 -2.33 16.62 -51.30
N LEU A 60 -2.25 17.74 -50.56
CA LEU A 60 -2.39 17.74 -49.11
C LEU A 60 -3.77 17.24 -48.65
N ILE A 61 -4.85 17.68 -49.29
CA ILE A 61 -6.22 17.21 -48.99
C ILE A 61 -6.35 15.70 -49.24
N VAL A 62 -5.80 15.21 -50.36
CA VAL A 62 -5.82 13.78 -50.70
C VAL A 62 -5.04 12.95 -49.68
N LEU A 63 -3.87 13.41 -49.23
CA LEU A 63 -3.08 12.72 -48.21
C LEU A 63 -3.79 12.63 -46.86
N ILE A 64 -4.42 13.73 -46.41
CA ILE A 64 -5.19 13.76 -45.17
C ILE A 64 -6.41 12.82 -45.27
N GLY A 65 -7.12 12.85 -46.41
CA GLY A 65 -8.24 11.95 -46.67
C GLY A 65 -7.82 10.48 -46.64
N ALA A 66 -6.72 10.13 -47.31
CA ALA A 66 -6.19 8.77 -47.31
C ALA A 66 -5.75 8.31 -45.91
N GLY A 67 -5.09 9.17 -45.14
CA GLY A 67 -4.66 8.88 -43.77
C GLY A 67 -5.84 8.64 -42.81
N THR A 68 -6.88 9.48 -42.89
CA THR A 68 -8.08 9.31 -42.06
C THR A 68 -8.87 8.05 -42.45
N ALA A 69 -8.97 7.74 -43.74
CA ALA A 69 -9.57 6.49 -44.22
C ALA A 69 -8.78 5.26 -43.76
N PHE A 70 -7.44 5.28 -43.88
CA PHE A 70 -6.57 4.21 -43.42
C PHE A 70 -6.68 3.99 -41.91
N LEU A 71 -6.70 5.06 -41.11
CA LEU A 71 -6.89 4.99 -39.67
C LEU A 71 -8.26 4.39 -39.33
N THR A 72 -9.32 4.85 -40.01
CA THR A 72 -10.69 4.36 -39.79
C THR A 72 -10.81 2.89 -40.16
N ILE A 73 -10.27 2.47 -41.31
CA ILE A 73 -10.23 1.07 -41.75
C ILE A 73 -9.44 0.24 -40.73
N THR A 74 -8.27 0.71 -40.30
CA THR A 74 -7.43 -0.01 -39.32
C THR A 74 -8.17 -0.20 -37.99
N VAL A 75 -8.77 0.86 -37.45
CA VAL A 75 -9.54 0.79 -36.19
C VAL A 75 -10.77 -0.11 -36.36
N VAL A 76 -11.50 -0.01 -37.47
CA VAL A 76 -12.69 -0.83 -37.70
C VAL A 76 -12.33 -2.31 -37.88
N TYR A 77 -11.33 -2.63 -38.69
CA TYR A 77 -10.99 -4.02 -38.99
C TYR A 77 -10.11 -4.67 -37.91
N ARG A 78 -9.15 -3.95 -37.31
CA ARG A 78 -8.32 -4.53 -36.23
C ARG A 78 -8.94 -4.47 -34.85
N VAL A 79 -9.81 -3.50 -34.57
CA VAL A 79 -10.37 -3.31 -33.21
C VAL A 79 -11.85 -3.64 -33.18
N LEU A 80 -12.66 -3.03 -34.05
CA LEU A 80 -14.12 -3.15 -33.96
C LEU A 80 -14.66 -4.51 -34.44
N PHE A 81 -14.09 -5.06 -35.52
CA PHE A 81 -14.50 -6.35 -36.08
C PHE A 81 -14.22 -7.55 -35.14
N PRO A 82 -13.03 -7.72 -34.54
CA PRO A 82 -12.81 -8.81 -33.59
C PRO A 82 -13.69 -8.66 -32.35
N VAL A 83 -13.88 -7.45 -31.83
CA VAL A 83 -14.77 -7.20 -30.67
C VAL A 83 -16.24 -7.52 -31.00
N ARG A 84 -16.73 -7.17 -32.20
CA ARG A 84 -18.10 -7.52 -32.63
C ARG A 84 -18.26 -9.00 -32.96
N LYS A 85 -17.22 -9.65 -33.49
CA LYS A 85 -17.18 -11.10 -33.74
C LYS A 85 -17.23 -11.87 -32.41
N LEU A 86 -16.56 -11.37 -31.37
CA LEU A 86 -16.63 -11.88 -30.00
C LEU A 86 -18.02 -11.63 -29.38
N ALA A 87 -18.59 -10.43 -29.54
CA ALA A 87 -19.91 -10.10 -28.99
C ALA A 87 -21.10 -10.79 -29.69
N ARG A 88 -20.99 -11.15 -30.98
CA ARG A 88 -22.02 -11.95 -31.69
C ARG A 88 -21.93 -13.43 -31.36
N LYS A 89 -20.74 -13.98 -31.09
CA LYS A 89 -20.56 -15.37 -30.64
C LYS A 89 -21.21 -15.64 -29.28
N THR A 90 -21.43 -14.61 -28.46
CA THR A 90 -22.15 -14.69 -27.19
C THR A 90 -23.69 -14.54 -27.31
N ALA A 91 -24.25 -14.34 -28.52
CA ALA A 91 -25.65 -13.96 -28.69
C ALA A 91 -26.50 -14.87 -29.61
N GLY A 92 -26.04 -16.07 -29.99
CA GLY A 92 -26.83 -17.01 -30.80
C GLY A 92 -26.42 -18.48 -30.63
N PRO A 93 -27.35 -19.44 -30.80
CA PRO A 93 -27.27 -20.77 -30.21
C PRO A 93 -26.31 -21.69 -30.99
N GLY A 94 -25.32 -22.26 -30.29
CA GLY A 94 -24.40 -23.27 -30.84
C GLY A 94 -22.92 -22.93 -30.76
N GLY A 95 -22.43 -22.42 -29.62
CA GLY A 95 -21.04 -21.96 -29.44
C GLY A 95 -20.38 -22.47 -28.18
N GLU A 96 -20.35 -23.79 -27.95
CA GLU A 96 -19.81 -24.42 -26.73
C GLU A 96 -18.27 -24.47 -26.60
N ALA A 97 -17.49 -23.77 -27.42
CA ALA A 97 -16.03 -23.97 -27.43
C ALA A 97 -15.17 -22.69 -27.37
N GLN A 98 -15.72 -21.50 -27.12
CA GLN A 98 -14.88 -20.27 -27.10
C GLN A 98 -15.33 -19.18 -26.10
N THR A 99 -16.19 -19.54 -25.14
CA THR A 99 -16.46 -18.73 -23.93
C THR A 99 -15.41 -18.97 -22.85
N ASP A 100 -14.82 -20.17 -22.83
CA ASP A 100 -13.88 -20.63 -21.80
C ASP A 100 -12.62 -19.74 -21.73
N ASP A 101 -12.02 -19.38 -22.88
CA ASP A 101 -10.81 -18.54 -22.90
C ASP A 101 -11.04 -17.10 -22.44
N LEU A 102 -12.20 -16.51 -22.75
CA LEU A 102 -12.52 -15.13 -22.36
C LEU A 102 -12.91 -15.06 -20.88
N GLU A 103 -13.63 -16.05 -20.39
CA GLU A 103 -13.95 -16.22 -18.98
C GLU A 103 -12.68 -16.48 -18.16
N LEU A 104 -11.74 -17.27 -18.69
CA LEU A 104 -10.42 -17.54 -18.09
C LEU A 104 -9.54 -16.29 -18.02
N ILE A 105 -9.45 -15.50 -19.10
CA ILE A 105 -8.68 -14.24 -19.08
C ILE A 105 -9.29 -13.26 -18.07
N THR A 106 -10.61 -13.13 -18.08
CA THR A 106 -11.32 -12.23 -17.18
C THR A 106 -11.10 -12.63 -15.72
N THR A 107 -11.21 -13.93 -15.42
CA THR A 107 -10.93 -14.50 -14.10
C THR A 107 -9.48 -14.26 -13.68
N ARG A 108 -8.50 -14.49 -14.56
CA ARG A 108 -7.07 -14.23 -14.25
C ARG A 108 -6.78 -12.75 -14.00
N VAL A 109 -7.39 -11.84 -14.76
CA VAL A 109 -7.22 -10.40 -14.55
C VAL A 109 -7.83 -9.99 -13.21
N TYR A 110 -8.99 -10.53 -12.84
CA TYR A 110 -9.58 -10.29 -11.52
C TYR A 110 -8.71 -10.83 -10.38
N GLN A 111 -8.17 -12.05 -10.53
CA GLN A 111 -7.21 -12.63 -9.57
C GLN A 111 -5.95 -11.78 -9.42
N LEU A 112 -5.34 -11.34 -10.51
CA LEU A 112 -4.16 -10.47 -10.48
C LEU A 112 -4.45 -9.12 -9.80
N LEU A 113 -5.61 -8.53 -10.06
CA LEU A 113 -6.01 -7.28 -9.41
C LEU A 113 -6.21 -7.46 -7.90
N GLU A 114 -6.79 -8.60 -7.49
CA GLU A 114 -6.94 -8.95 -6.08
C GLU A 114 -5.57 -9.18 -5.41
N ASP A 115 -4.69 -9.95 -6.05
CA ASP A 115 -3.35 -10.26 -5.54
C ASP A 115 -2.47 -9.01 -5.43
N VAL A 116 -2.55 -8.09 -6.39
CA VAL A 116 -1.88 -6.78 -6.32
C VAL A 116 -2.43 -5.96 -5.15
N GLY A 117 -3.74 -6.00 -4.93
CA GLY A 117 -4.37 -5.35 -3.78
C GLY A 117 -3.88 -5.91 -2.44
N LYS A 118 -3.81 -7.24 -2.30
CA LYS A 118 -3.29 -7.93 -1.12
C LYS A 118 -1.82 -7.59 -0.88
N THR A 119 -0.97 -7.75 -1.90
CA THR A 119 0.47 -7.46 -1.83
C THR A 119 0.73 -6.01 -1.43
N ARG A 120 -0.05 -5.06 -1.97
CA ARG A 120 0.07 -3.65 -1.60
C ARG A 120 -0.29 -3.42 -0.13
N ASN A 121 -1.39 -3.98 0.35
CA ASN A 121 -1.77 -3.87 1.76
C ASN A 121 -0.73 -4.49 2.70
N GLU A 122 -0.16 -5.64 2.33
CA GLU A 122 0.92 -6.28 3.09
C GLU A 122 2.18 -5.41 3.13
N LEU A 123 2.55 -4.81 2.00
CA LEU A 123 3.69 -3.89 1.92
C LEU A 123 3.46 -2.63 2.76
N GLU A 124 2.26 -2.05 2.72
CA GLU A 124 1.91 -0.88 3.53
C GLU A 124 1.96 -1.21 5.03
N ARG A 125 1.44 -2.37 5.44
CA ARG A 125 1.54 -2.86 6.82
C ARG A 125 2.98 -3.10 7.26
N SER A 126 3.78 -3.77 6.44
CA SER A 126 5.20 -4.04 6.72
C SER A 126 5.99 -2.74 6.86
N ARG A 127 5.77 -1.76 5.97
CA ARG A 127 6.39 -0.43 6.08
C ARG A 127 5.99 0.30 7.35
N ALA A 128 4.71 0.23 7.75
CA ALA A 128 4.25 0.85 8.99
C ALA A 128 4.91 0.21 10.21
N GLN A 129 5.03 -1.13 10.23
CA GLN A 129 5.73 -1.87 11.28
C GLN A 129 7.23 -1.52 11.33
N LEU A 130 7.91 -1.43 10.18
CA LEU A 130 9.31 -1.03 10.11
C LEU A 130 9.52 0.40 10.64
N LEU A 131 8.70 1.35 10.19
CA LEU A 131 8.73 2.74 10.70
C LEU A 131 8.51 2.80 12.21
N HIS A 132 7.61 1.99 12.74
CA HIS A 132 7.38 1.91 14.17
C HIS A 132 8.59 1.32 14.91
N SER A 133 9.16 0.24 14.39
CA SER A 133 10.36 -0.42 14.94
C SER A 133 11.57 0.51 14.96
N GLU A 134 11.83 1.24 13.86
CA GLU A 134 12.90 2.23 13.78
C GLU A 134 12.72 3.35 14.81
N LYS A 135 11.50 3.86 14.96
CA LYS A 135 11.19 4.87 15.99
C LYS A 135 11.45 4.33 17.40
N MET A 136 11.02 3.11 17.68
CA MET A 136 11.23 2.48 19.00
C MET A 136 12.70 2.18 19.27
N ALA A 137 13.48 1.81 18.26
CA ALA A 137 14.93 1.64 18.40
C ALA A 137 15.63 2.96 18.75
N VAL A 138 15.23 4.08 18.13
CA VAL A 138 15.76 5.41 18.44
C VAL A 138 15.37 5.84 19.85
N VAL A 139 14.08 5.71 20.20
CA VAL A 139 13.59 5.98 21.57
C VAL A 139 14.33 5.11 22.58
N GLY A 140 14.57 3.86 22.23
CA GLY A 140 15.30 2.89 23.04
C GLY A 140 16.72 3.29 23.36
N LYS A 141 17.44 3.72 22.33
CA LYS A 141 18.81 4.23 22.48
C LYS A 141 18.84 5.48 23.37
N LEU A 142 17.94 6.43 23.12
CA LEU A 142 17.85 7.65 23.93
C LEU A 142 17.48 7.35 25.39
N ALA A 143 16.53 6.46 25.60
CA ALA A 143 16.14 5.99 26.93
C ALA A 143 17.30 5.32 27.67
N ALA A 144 18.12 4.53 26.96
CA ALA A 144 19.31 3.92 27.53
C ALA A 144 20.35 4.95 27.97
N ASP A 145 20.61 5.94 27.11
CA ASP A 145 21.55 7.02 27.42
C ASP A 145 21.06 7.86 28.62
N VAL A 146 19.76 8.21 28.65
CA VAL A 146 19.14 8.94 29.77
C VAL A 146 19.20 8.12 31.06
N ALA A 147 18.83 6.84 31.02
CA ALA A 147 18.88 5.98 32.19
C ALA A 147 20.31 5.83 32.72
N HIS A 148 21.29 5.67 31.84
CA HIS A 148 22.69 5.65 32.26
C HIS A 148 23.10 6.98 32.94
N SER A 149 22.69 8.11 32.38
CA SER A 149 22.97 9.43 32.94
C SER A 149 22.32 9.67 34.31
N ILE A 150 21.14 9.07 34.59
CA ILE A 150 20.44 9.15 35.88
C ILE A 150 21.04 8.18 36.90
N ARG A 151 21.45 6.98 36.46
CA ARG A 151 22.09 5.98 37.34
C ARG A 151 23.37 6.53 37.99
N ASN A 152 24.11 7.37 37.27
CA ASN A 152 25.36 7.95 37.75
C ASN A 152 25.18 8.82 39.02
N PRO A 153 24.36 9.89 39.03
CA PRO A 153 24.11 10.68 40.23
C PRO A 153 23.44 9.85 41.34
N MET A 154 22.54 8.91 41.00
CA MET A 154 21.95 8.02 42.00
C MET A 154 22.99 7.17 42.74
N THR A 155 23.96 6.62 42.00
CA THR A 155 25.05 5.83 42.58
C THR A 155 25.88 6.69 43.54
N SER A 156 26.19 7.93 43.16
CA SER A 156 26.90 8.87 44.03
C SER A 156 26.11 9.21 45.30
N ILE A 157 24.79 9.39 45.20
CA ILE A 157 23.92 9.65 46.36
C ILE A 157 23.91 8.44 47.30
N LYS A 158 23.71 7.22 46.78
CA LYS A 158 23.77 5.98 47.58
C LYS A 158 25.10 5.84 48.31
N MET A 159 26.22 6.08 47.64
CA MET A 159 27.55 6.00 48.25
C MET A 159 27.74 6.99 49.39
N ARG A 160 27.27 8.24 49.23
CA ARG A 160 27.30 9.23 50.32
C ARG A 160 26.39 8.85 51.47
N LEU A 161 25.16 8.39 51.18
CA LEU A 161 24.22 7.94 52.19
C LEU A 161 24.83 6.80 53.01
N PHE A 162 25.35 5.77 52.36
CA PHE A 162 26.04 4.65 52.99
C PHE A 162 27.25 5.09 53.83
N SER A 163 28.03 6.05 53.32
CA SER A 163 29.17 6.60 54.05
C SER A 163 28.73 7.35 55.31
N LEU A 164 27.68 8.17 55.23
CA LEU A 164 27.15 8.96 56.35
C LEU A 164 26.54 8.05 57.42
N GLU A 165 25.79 7.04 57.01
CA GLU A 165 25.19 6.04 57.90
C GLU A 165 26.25 5.31 58.73
N ARG A 166 27.42 5.04 58.14
CA ARG A 166 28.52 4.33 58.82
C ARG A 166 29.44 5.24 59.64
N SER A 167 29.48 6.54 59.35
CA SER A 167 30.43 7.47 59.97
C SER A 167 29.82 8.34 61.06
N LEU A 168 28.49 8.45 61.13
CA LEU A 168 27.80 9.26 62.13
C LEU A 168 27.13 8.38 63.21
N PRO A 169 27.20 8.77 64.48
CA PRO A 169 26.35 8.18 65.51
C PRO A 169 24.91 8.70 65.35
N LEU A 170 24.09 7.94 64.62
CA LEU A 170 22.68 8.28 64.35
C LEU A 170 21.77 7.85 65.50
N ASN A 171 20.82 8.72 65.89
CA ASN A 171 19.73 8.35 66.79
C ASN A 171 18.66 7.51 66.06
N SER A 172 17.65 7.01 66.79
CA SER A 172 16.62 6.12 66.21
C SER A 172 15.82 6.77 65.07
N ALA A 173 15.42 8.04 65.22
CA ALA A 173 14.67 8.76 64.19
C ALA A 173 15.51 9.00 62.93
N GLN A 174 16.79 9.36 63.10
CA GLN A 174 17.72 9.54 61.97
C GLN A 174 17.99 8.22 61.24
N LYS A 175 18.05 7.09 61.94
CA LYS A 175 18.18 5.77 61.29
C LYS A 175 16.95 5.44 60.44
N GLU A 176 15.76 5.72 60.95
CA GLU A 176 14.50 5.55 60.21
C GLU A 176 14.47 6.42 58.94
N ASP A 177 14.86 7.70 59.05
CA ASP A 177 14.98 8.59 57.88
C ASP A 177 15.95 8.03 56.81
N PHE A 178 17.11 7.52 57.23
CA PHE A 178 18.08 6.91 56.33
C PHE A 178 17.53 5.65 55.65
N GLU A 179 16.78 4.83 56.38
CA GLU A 179 16.18 3.60 55.86
C GLU A 179 15.12 3.92 54.79
N VAL A 180 14.25 4.90 55.05
CA VAL A 180 13.24 5.39 54.09
C VAL A 180 13.90 5.90 52.80
N VAL A 181 14.94 6.75 52.92
CA VAL A 181 15.66 7.27 51.74
C VAL A 181 16.34 6.12 50.97
N SER A 182 16.92 5.15 51.68
CA SER A 182 17.56 3.98 51.06
C SER A 182 16.55 3.10 50.31
N GLU A 183 15.34 2.96 50.84
CA GLU A 183 14.23 2.25 50.18
C GLU A 183 13.74 2.98 48.93
N GLU A 184 13.57 4.30 48.97
CA GLU A 184 13.21 5.09 47.78
C GLU A 184 14.30 5.02 46.69
N MET A 185 15.58 4.99 47.08
CA MET A 185 16.67 4.79 46.13
C MET A 185 16.66 3.39 45.48
N ARG A 186 16.21 2.35 46.18
CA ARG A 186 15.96 1.01 45.58
C ARG A 186 14.76 1.03 44.66
N ARG A 187 13.68 1.70 45.05
CA ARG A 187 12.47 1.86 44.24
C ARG A 187 12.78 2.57 42.91
N LEU A 188 13.57 3.64 42.95
CA LEU A 188 14.02 4.35 41.74
C LEU A 188 14.89 3.46 40.83
N ASP A 189 15.79 2.64 41.39
CA ASP A 189 16.57 1.69 40.60
C ASP A 189 15.69 0.68 39.86
N ASN A 190 14.62 0.20 40.51
CA ASN A 190 13.66 -0.71 39.90
C ASN A 190 12.86 -0.03 38.77
N ILE A 191 12.39 1.21 38.99
CA ILE A 191 11.72 2.00 37.94
C ILE A 191 12.65 2.19 36.73
N LEU A 192 13.91 2.51 36.98
CA LEU A 192 14.91 2.73 35.94
C LEU A 192 15.22 1.45 35.15
N ARG A 193 15.23 0.29 35.82
CA ARG A 193 15.40 -1.03 35.17
C ARG A 193 14.19 -1.36 34.30
N ASN A 194 12.98 -1.21 34.80
CA ASN A 194 11.76 -1.50 34.04
C ASN A 194 11.65 -0.57 32.82
N PHE A 195 12.03 0.71 32.97
CA PHE A 195 12.10 1.67 31.87
C PHE A 195 13.11 1.24 30.78
N LEU A 196 14.28 0.71 31.20
CA LEU A 196 15.28 0.18 30.28
C LEU A 196 14.84 -1.10 29.56
N GLU A 197 14.08 -1.97 30.21
CA GLU A 197 13.52 -3.17 29.58
C GLU A 197 12.48 -2.80 28.53
N PHE A 198 11.55 -1.90 28.85
CA PHE A 198 10.53 -1.43 27.91
C PHE A 198 11.13 -0.72 26.68
N SER A 199 12.27 -0.07 26.86
CA SER A 199 12.92 0.70 25.82
C SER A 199 13.90 -0.11 24.97
N ARG A 200 14.19 -1.38 25.32
CA ARG A 200 15.01 -2.22 24.45
C ARG A 200 14.23 -2.62 23.20
N PRO A 201 14.85 -2.55 22.00
CA PRO A 201 14.21 -3.07 20.80
C PRO A 201 13.92 -4.57 21.00
N PRO A 202 12.68 -5.03 20.73
CA PRO A 202 12.37 -6.45 20.84
C PRO A 202 13.27 -7.21 19.88
N LYS A 203 14.15 -8.06 20.43
CA LYS A 203 14.93 -8.99 19.63
C LYS A 203 14.06 -10.22 19.46
N LEU A 204 13.57 -10.44 18.24
CA LEU A 204 12.91 -11.68 17.85
C LEU A 204 13.81 -12.86 18.20
N ARG A 205 13.45 -13.61 19.24
CA ARG A 205 14.09 -14.87 19.61
C ARG A 205 13.19 -16.01 19.18
N MET A 206 13.35 -16.42 17.94
CA MET A 206 12.69 -17.61 17.43
C MET A 206 13.21 -18.82 18.19
N GLN A 207 12.33 -19.49 18.91
CA GLN A 207 12.62 -20.77 19.55
C GLN A 207 11.44 -21.72 19.34
N MET A 208 11.74 -23.01 19.34
CA MET A 208 10.72 -24.04 19.24
C MET A 208 9.91 -24.05 20.54
N LEU A 209 8.61 -23.78 20.44
CA LEU A 209 7.71 -23.63 21.57
C LEU A 209 6.59 -24.67 21.50
N SER A 210 6.38 -25.36 22.62
CA SER A 210 5.18 -26.16 22.83
C SER A 210 4.03 -25.24 23.23
N LEU A 211 3.04 -25.09 22.36
CA LEU A 211 1.83 -24.31 22.65
C LEU A 211 1.10 -24.84 23.89
N SER A 212 1.21 -26.15 24.15
CA SER A 212 0.66 -26.79 25.33
C SER A 212 1.27 -26.22 26.62
N GLU A 213 2.58 -26.06 26.65
CA GLU A 213 3.30 -25.57 27.84
C GLU A 213 3.02 -24.08 28.11
N ILE A 214 2.89 -23.27 27.05
CA ILE A 214 2.53 -21.85 27.18
C ILE A 214 1.16 -21.70 27.83
N VAL A 215 0.15 -22.43 27.35
CA VAL A 215 -1.21 -22.36 27.90
C VAL A 215 -1.23 -22.77 29.37
N ASP A 216 -0.49 -23.81 29.74
CA ASP A 216 -0.42 -24.29 31.12
C ASP A 216 0.23 -23.24 32.04
N GLN A 217 1.34 -22.63 31.61
CA GLN A 217 2.00 -21.54 32.35
C GLN A 217 1.10 -20.32 32.53
N THR A 218 0.35 -19.93 31.49
CA THR A 218 -0.57 -18.77 31.55
C THR A 218 -1.74 -19.04 32.49
N LEU A 219 -2.34 -20.24 32.43
CA LEU A 219 -3.41 -20.64 33.35
C LEU A 219 -2.93 -20.66 34.81
N GLN A 220 -1.71 -21.13 35.06
CA GLN A 220 -1.11 -21.13 36.38
C GLN A 220 -0.89 -19.71 36.91
N LEU A 221 -0.47 -18.78 36.05
CA LEU A 221 -0.27 -17.37 36.40
C LEU A 221 -1.59 -16.66 36.74
N LEU A 222 -2.67 -17.03 36.04
CA LEU A 222 -4.01 -16.48 36.25
C LEU A 222 -4.80 -17.19 37.37
N GLN A 223 -4.34 -18.35 37.83
CA GLN A 223 -5.06 -19.21 38.78
C GLN A 223 -5.54 -18.43 40.01
N HIS A 224 -4.64 -17.66 40.65
CA HIS A 224 -4.99 -16.92 41.86
C HIS A 224 -6.08 -15.86 41.62
N ARG A 225 -6.05 -15.19 40.46
CA ARG A 225 -7.09 -14.22 40.07
C ARG A 225 -8.43 -14.91 39.76
N LEU A 226 -8.39 -16.05 39.09
CA LEU A 226 -9.59 -16.84 38.76
C LEU A 226 -10.28 -17.34 40.02
N GLU A 227 -9.52 -17.79 41.01
CA GLU A 227 -10.01 -18.19 42.33
C GLU A 227 -10.65 -17.02 43.09
N MET A 228 -10.02 -15.84 43.09
CA MET A 228 -10.60 -14.63 43.71
C MET A 228 -11.93 -14.20 43.06
N CYS A 229 -12.08 -14.40 41.75
CA CYS A 229 -13.30 -14.09 41.02
C CYS A 229 -14.31 -15.25 41.00
N ASN A 230 -14.01 -16.37 41.67
CA ASN A 230 -14.84 -17.57 41.72
C ASN A 230 -15.20 -18.15 40.33
N VAL A 231 -14.27 -18.01 39.37
CA VAL A 231 -14.43 -18.48 37.99
C VAL A 231 -13.80 -19.87 37.88
N ARG A 232 -14.60 -20.87 37.48
CA ARG A 232 -14.11 -22.22 37.17
C ARG A 232 -13.70 -22.29 35.70
N VAL A 233 -12.44 -22.64 35.44
CA VAL A 233 -11.91 -22.85 34.09
C VAL A 233 -11.81 -24.35 33.83
N GLU A 234 -12.42 -24.81 32.74
CA GLU A 234 -12.25 -26.18 32.22
C GLU A 234 -11.50 -26.12 30.89
N HIS A 235 -10.45 -26.93 30.75
CA HIS A 235 -9.62 -26.96 29.55
C HIS A 235 -9.68 -28.34 28.91
N TYR A 236 -10.15 -28.42 27.68
CA TYR A 236 -10.27 -29.67 26.91
C TYR A 236 -9.23 -29.71 25.79
N ARG A 237 -8.25 -30.61 25.87
CA ARG A 237 -7.26 -30.85 24.80
C ARG A 237 -7.64 -32.08 23.99
N GLY A 238 -8.09 -31.89 22.75
CA GLY A 238 -8.48 -32.99 21.86
C GLY A 238 -7.32 -33.66 21.14
N HIS A 239 -6.20 -32.95 20.92
CA HIS A 239 -5.02 -33.43 20.19
C HIS A 239 -3.74 -32.75 20.71
N PHE A 240 -2.57 -33.34 20.43
CA PHE A 240 -1.27 -32.70 20.67
C PHE A 240 -1.17 -31.45 19.79
N LEU A 241 -0.95 -30.29 20.40
CA LEU A 241 -0.69 -29.06 19.67
C LEU A 241 0.70 -29.14 19.02
N PRO A 242 0.86 -28.72 17.76
CA PRO A 242 2.16 -28.74 17.09
C PRO A 242 3.11 -27.77 17.77
N ASP A 243 4.40 -28.12 17.79
CA ASP A 243 5.44 -27.19 18.18
C ASP A 243 5.55 -26.07 17.13
N LEU A 244 5.64 -24.83 17.60
CA LEU A 244 5.70 -23.64 16.76
C LEU A 244 7.04 -22.95 16.96
N GLU A 245 7.71 -22.61 15.87
CA GLU A 245 8.85 -21.70 15.92
C GLU A 245 8.32 -20.26 16.02
N ALA A 246 8.39 -19.70 17.22
CA ALA A 246 7.89 -18.35 17.50
C ALA A 246 8.71 -17.68 18.61
N ASP A 247 8.53 -16.36 18.77
CA ASP A 247 9.07 -15.62 19.90
C ASP A 247 8.14 -15.78 21.13
N PRO A 248 8.61 -16.34 22.25
CA PRO A 248 7.78 -16.62 23.43
C PRO A 248 7.26 -15.36 24.11
N GLU A 249 8.02 -14.27 24.09
CA GLU A 249 7.63 -13.03 24.77
C GLU A 249 6.49 -12.33 24.02
N LEU A 250 6.54 -12.34 22.69
CA LEU A 250 5.45 -11.83 21.83
C LEU A 250 4.20 -12.70 21.88
N PHE A 251 4.34 -14.03 22.04
CA PHE A 251 3.20 -14.94 22.07
C PHE A 251 2.43 -14.94 23.40
N LYS A 252 3.08 -14.54 24.51
CA LYS A 252 2.42 -14.43 25.83
C LYS A 252 1.61 -13.14 26.01
N GLU A 253 1.82 -12.14 25.17
CA GLU A 253 1.06 -10.87 25.20
C GLU A 253 -0.27 -10.93 24.43
N VAL A 254 -0.51 -11.97 23.63
CA VAL A 254 -1.74 -12.18 22.84
C VAL A 254 -2.71 -13.09 23.56
#